data_AF-A0A384IR32-F1
#
_entry.id   AF-A0A384IR32-F1
#
_cell.length_a   1.000
_cell.length_b   1.000
_cell.length_c   1.000
_cell.angle_alpha   90.00
_cell.angle_beta   90.00
_cell.angle_gamma   90.00
#
_symmetry.space_group_name_H-M   'P 1'
#
loop_
_entity.id
_entity.type
_entity.pdbx_description
1 polymer ?
#
loop_
_entity_poly.entity_id
_entity_poly.type
_entity_poly.pdbx_seq_one_letter_code
_entity_poly.pdbx_strand_id
1 'polypeptide(L)'
;MDAATLDWIAESPPPTADLPQLVAGDIPVLVPDPAWFARREQAEGLHGISHCARTGVLAFLLARFHGLDRPHTAALCTAAAIHDCRRHDDRTDPGHGCRGAGWFTENAENVLAVLGQDVPAALREEAAAAIAAHNLPYDAFSPAQRTAYQRAPHLTDLLKAADCLDRYRLPLKRWWPDLTHLRVTVPDWLLPFAHGLVIHSERARLHGVGHRDALTHAVTTLAR
;
A
#
# COMPACT_ATOMS: atom_id res chain seq x y z
N MET A 1 15.84 4.71 0.71
CA MET A 1 16.26 5.16 -0.64
C MET A 1 17.39 6.18 -0.48
N ASP A 2 18.36 6.26 -1.40
CA ASP A 2 19.37 7.32 -1.38
C ASP A 2 18.91 8.59 -2.14
N ALA A 3 19.60 9.71 -1.93
CA ALA A 3 19.24 11.00 -2.53
C ALA A 3 19.32 10.99 -4.06
N ALA A 4 20.35 10.36 -4.63
CA ALA A 4 20.56 10.33 -6.08
C ALA A 4 19.43 9.58 -6.80
N THR A 5 19.00 8.44 -6.23
CA THR A 5 17.86 7.67 -6.74
C THR A 5 16.57 8.48 -6.65
N LEU A 6 16.34 9.18 -5.53
CA LEU A 6 15.15 9.98 -5.33
C LEU A 6 15.08 11.17 -6.31
N ASP A 7 16.20 11.84 -6.53
CA ASP A 7 16.27 12.96 -7.48
C ASP A 7 16.02 12.48 -8.91
N TRP A 8 16.57 11.33 -9.30
CA TRP A 8 16.25 10.70 -10.59
C TRP A 8 14.75 10.35 -10.75
N ILE A 9 14.11 9.84 -9.69
CA ILE A 9 12.66 9.59 -9.70
C ILE A 9 11.91 10.92 -9.90
N ALA A 10 12.32 11.99 -9.19
CA ALA A 10 11.69 13.30 -9.28
C ALA A 10 11.82 13.95 -10.66
N GLU A 11 12.93 13.72 -11.36
CA GLU A 11 13.18 14.20 -12.73
C GLU A 11 12.40 13.41 -13.80
N SER A 12 11.72 12.33 -13.42
CA SER A 12 10.94 11.49 -14.32
C SER A 12 9.44 11.45 -13.93
N PRO A 13 8.72 12.57 -13.88
CA PRO A 13 7.32 12.55 -13.48
C PRO A 13 6.42 11.78 -14.47
N PRO A 14 5.34 11.13 -13.99
CA PRO A 14 4.27 10.67 -14.87
C PRO A 14 3.52 11.85 -15.50
N PRO A 15 2.64 11.61 -16.49
CA PRO A 15 1.77 12.64 -17.04
C PRO A 15 1.00 13.38 -15.95
N THR A 16 0.87 14.70 -16.09
CA THR A 16 0.10 15.52 -15.17
C THR A 16 -1.39 15.31 -15.39
N ALA A 17 -2.17 15.41 -14.30
CA ALA A 17 -3.62 15.34 -14.32
C ALA A 17 -4.17 16.26 -13.23
N ASP A 18 -5.37 16.77 -13.44
CA ASP A 18 -6.03 17.65 -12.48
C ASP A 18 -6.38 16.87 -11.21
N LEU A 19 -5.82 17.32 -10.09
CA LEU A 19 -6.09 16.74 -8.78
C LEU A 19 -7.49 17.17 -8.33
N PRO A 20 -8.34 16.22 -7.88
CA PRO A 20 -9.59 16.59 -7.23
C PRO A 20 -9.26 17.33 -5.92
N GLN A 21 -10.23 18.08 -5.40
CA GLN A 21 -10.08 18.68 -4.08
C GLN A 21 -10.02 17.57 -3.02
N LEU A 22 -8.83 17.38 -2.46
CA LEU A 22 -8.57 16.46 -1.36
C LEU A 22 -8.49 17.26 -0.06
N VAL A 23 -8.94 16.67 1.04
CA VAL A 23 -8.80 17.25 2.38
C VAL A 23 -7.78 16.39 3.10
N ALA A 24 -6.58 16.93 3.36
CA ALA A 24 -5.48 16.17 3.95
C ALA A 24 -5.87 15.46 5.26
N GLY A 25 -6.69 16.11 6.09
CA GLY A 25 -7.16 15.55 7.37
C GLY A 25 -8.08 14.33 7.24
N ASP A 26 -8.69 14.11 6.07
CA ASP A 26 -9.55 12.96 5.82
C ASP A 26 -8.75 11.71 5.40
N ILE A 27 -7.49 11.88 4.99
CA ILE A 27 -6.64 10.81 4.47
C ILE A 27 -5.90 10.14 5.64
N PRO A 28 -6.18 8.87 5.96
CA PRO A 28 -5.55 8.20 7.09
C PRO A 28 -4.07 7.91 6.80
N VAL A 29 -3.23 8.21 7.79
CA VAL A 29 -1.80 7.86 7.79
C VAL A 29 -1.60 6.68 8.72
N LEU A 30 -1.69 5.46 8.17
CA LEU A 30 -1.48 4.20 8.89
C LEU A 30 -0.01 3.82 8.79
N VAL A 31 0.68 3.78 9.94
CA VAL A 31 2.11 3.46 10.00
C VAL A 31 2.28 2.11 10.70
N PRO A 32 2.81 1.09 10.00
CA PRO A 32 3.06 -0.22 10.59
C PRO A 32 4.06 -0.17 11.74
N ASP A 33 3.86 -1.01 12.75
CA ASP A 33 4.85 -1.18 13.80
C ASP A 33 6.08 -1.94 13.25
N PRO A 34 7.31 -1.45 13.47
CA PRO A 34 8.53 -2.16 13.08
C PRO A 34 8.61 -3.61 13.58
N ALA A 35 8.00 -3.93 14.73
CA ALA A 35 8.01 -5.26 15.32
C ALA A 35 7.17 -6.28 14.53
N TRP A 36 6.29 -5.84 13.64
CA TRP A 36 5.51 -6.72 12.77
C TRP A 36 6.35 -7.34 11.65
N PHE A 37 7.45 -6.65 11.30
CA PHE A 37 8.31 -7.09 10.21
C PHE A 37 9.07 -8.35 10.59
N ALA A 38 9.14 -9.33 9.69
CA ALA A 38 9.82 -10.59 9.96
C ALA A 38 11.32 -10.41 10.26
N ARG A 39 11.92 -9.30 9.79
CA ARG A 39 13.29 -8.89 10.08
C ARG A 39 13.37 -7.38 10.22
N ARG A 40 14.22 -6.89 11.12
CA ARG A 40 14.40 -5.45 11.38
C ARG A 40 14.86 -4.70 10.13
N GLU A 41 15.73 -5.31 9.32
CA GLU A 41 16.26 -4.70 8.10
C GLU A 41 15.16 -4.51 7.05
N GLN A 42 14.13 -5.36 7.05
CA GLN A 42 13.01 -5.26 6.11
C GLN A 42 12.07 -4.11 6.48
N ALA A 43 11.97 -3.74 7.76
CA ALA A 43 11.15 -2.61 8.20
C ALA A 43 11.63 -1.27 7.57
N GLU A 44 12.92 -1.14 7.28
CA GLU A 44 13.52 0.04 6.62
C GLU A 44 13.85 -0.20 5.14
N GLY A 45 13.50 -1.38 4.61
CA GLY A 45 13.80 -1.81 3.24
C GLY A 45 12.85 -1.23 2.18
N LEU A 46 12.99 -1.72 0.95
CA LEU A 46 12.19 -1.27 -0.21
C LEU A 46 10.68 -1.57 -0.05
N HIS A 47 10.36 -2.63 0.68
CA HIS A 47 8.99 -3.04 1.00
C HIS A 47 8.62 -2.77 2.48
N GLY A 48 9.40 -1.89 3.14
CA GLY A 48 9.28 -1.59 4.56
C GLY A 48 8.11 -0.65 4.92
N ILE A 49 8.24 -0.02 6.09
CA ILE A 49 7.22 0.84 6.71
C ILE A 49 6.77 1.96 5.77
N SER A 50 7.71 2.66 5.12
CA SER A 50 7.38 3.78 4.22
C SER A 50 6.52 3.33 3.03
N HIS A 51 6.84 2.18 2.43
CA HIS A 51 6.07 1.60 1.33
C HIS A 51 4.67 1.22 1.80
N CYS A 52 4.58 0.39 2.83
CA CYS A 52 3.30 -0.07 3.38
C CYS A 52 2.38 1.10 3.79
N ALA A 53 2.94 2.14 4.40
CA ALA A 53 2.18 3.32 4.81
C ALA A 53 1.65 4.14 3.60
N ARG A 54 2.48 4.35 2.56
CA ARG A 54 2.02 5.00 1.32
C ARG A 54 0.96 4.16 0.60
N THR A 55 1.13 2.84 0.55
CA THR A 55 0.14 1.91 0.00
C THR A 55 -1.19 2.04 0.74
N GLY A 56 -1.18 2.24 2.07
CA GLY A 56 -2.38 2.54 2.86
C GLY A 56 -3.11 3.81 2.43
N VAL A 57 -2.38 4.89 2.16
CA VAL A 57 -2.95 6.15 1.63
C VAL A 57 -3.56 5.92 0.24
N LEU A 58 -2.84 5.23 -0.65
CA LEU A 58 -3.30 4.94 -2.02
C LEU A 58 -4.54 4.04 -2.02
N ALA A 59 -4.58 3.05 -1.13
CA ALA A 59 -5.74 2.20 -0.88
C ALA A 59 -6.97 3.02 -0.44
N PHE A 60 -6.79 3.97 0.49
CA PHE A 60 -7.88 4.86 0.91
C PHE A 60 -8.45 5.67 -0.25
N LEU A 61 -7.58 6.28 -1.06
CA LEU A 61 -8.01 7.12 -2.19
C LEU A 61 -8.71 6.29 -3.28
N LEU A 62 -8.21 5.08 -3.55
CA LEU A 62 -8.88 4.13 -4.43
C LEU A 62 -10.24 3.69 -3.87
N ALA A 63 -10.34 3.36 -2.58
CA ALA A 63 -11.60 3.01 -1.94
C ALA A 63 -12.63 4.14 -2.06
N ARG A 64 -12.21 5.38 -1.81
CA ARG A 64 -13.06 6.56 -1.97
C ARG A 64 -13.52 6.74 -3.43
N PHE A 65 -12.62 6.59 -4.40
CA PHE A 65 -12.96 6.71 -5.82
C PHE A 65 -13.96 5.64 -6.27
N HIS A 66 -13.81 4.40 -5.78
CA HIS A 66 -14.69 3.27 -6.09
C HIS A 66 -15.93 3.19 -5.17
N GLY A 67 -16.13 4.15 -4.26
CA GLY A 67 -17.32 4.23 -3.42
C GLY A 67 -17.45 3.10 -2.39
N LEU A 68 -16.35 2.55 -1.89
CA LEU A 68 -16.36 1.57 -0.81
C LEU A 68 -16.93 2.19 0.47
N ASP A 69 -17.67 1.39 1.23
CA ASP A 69 -18.12 1.80 2.55
C ASP A 69 -16.96 1.85 3.57
N ARG A 70 -17.26 2.36 4.76
CA ARG A 70 -16.25 2.56 5.81
C ARG A 70 -15.61 1.24 6.30
N PRO A 71 -16.35 0.17 6.62
CA PRO A 71 -15.75 -1.11 6.99
C PRO A 71 -14.82 -1.71 5.92
N HIS A 72 -15.23 -1.70 4.64
CA HIS A 72 -14.38 -2.22 3.56
C HIS A 72 -13.16 -1.33 3.32
N THR A 73 -13.31 0.00 3.43
CA THR A 73 -12.18 0.93 3.37
C THR A 73 -11.18 0.65 4.48
N ALA A 74 -11.65 0.46 5.72
CA ALA A 74 -10.79 0.12 6.87
C ALA A 74 -10.07 -1.22 6.67
N ALA A 75 -10.77 -2.24 6.16
CA ALA A 75 -10.19 -3.54 5.83
C ALA A 75 -9.09 -3.43 4.76
N LEU A 76 -9.36 -2.69 3.68
CA LEU A 76 -8.40 -2.47 2.60
C LEU A 76 -7.17 -1.70 3.08
N CYS A 77 -7.35 -0.60 3.83
CA CYS A 77 -6.25 0.21 4.35
C CYS A 77 -5.39 -0.58 5.34
N THR A 78 -6.02 -1.42 6.18
CA THR A 78 -5.32 -2.34 7.09
C THR A 78 -4.48 -3.33 6.28
N ALA A 79 -5.08 -3.98 5.27
CA ALA A 79 -4.37 -4.92 4.41
C ALA A 79 -3.18 -4.27 3.71
N ALA A 80 -3.38 -3.10 3.13
CA ALA A 80 -2.34 -2.30 2.49
C ALA A 80 -1.18 -1.96 3.43
N ALA A 81 -1.48 -1.60 4.69
CA ALA A 81 -0.46 -1.27 5.67
C ALA A 81 0.38 -2.48 6.11
N ILE A 82 -0.07 -3.73 5.93
CA ILE A 82 0.65 -4.89 6.49
C ILE A 82 1.01 -5.96 5.45
N HIS A 83 0.61 -5.81 4.18
CA HIS A 83 0.72 -6.87 3.18
C HIS A 83 2.15 -7.42 3.01
N ASP A 84 3.15 -6.57 3.22
CA ASP A 84 4.57 -6.88 3.06
C ASP A 84 5.34 -7.05 4.38
N CYS A 85 4.68 -6.99 5.54
CA CYS A 85 5.41 -7.09 6.82
C CYS A 85 6.09 -8.46 7.02
N ARG A 86 5.64 -9.52 6.34
CA ARG A 86 6.20 -10.87 6.51
C ARG A 86 7.18 -11.29 5.42
N ARG A 87 7.78 -10.34 4.70
CA ARG A 87 8.89 -10.59 3.79
C ARG A 87 10.17 -11.01 4.53
N HIS A 88 10.93 -11.93 3.94
CA HIS A 88 12.26 -12.30 4.42
C HIS A 88 13.36 -11.48 3.74
N ASP A 89 13.11 -10.98 2.52
CA ASP A 89 14.02 -10.12 1.77
C ASP A 89 13.26 -9.22 0.77
N ASP A 90 13.99 -8.24 0.22
CA ASP A 90 13.50 -7.27 -0.76
C ASP A 90 13.51 -7.81 -2.22
N ARG A 91 13.69 -9.12 -2.42
CA ARG A 91 13.63 -9.75 -3.75
C ARG A 91 12.21 -10.25 -4.01
N THR A 92 12.03 -11.32 -4.79
CA THR A 92 10.70 -11.81 -5.19
C THR A 92 9.87 -12.35 -4.02
N ASP A 93 10.51 -13.09 -3.10
CA ASP A 93 9.91 -13.77 -1.94
C ASP A 93 8.44 -14.22 -2.16
N PRO A 94 8.15 -15.14 -3.10
CA PRO A 94 6.78 -15.37 -3.56
C PRO A 94 5.79 -15.81 -2.47
N GLY A 95 6.28 -16.31 -1.33
CA GLY A 95 5.47 -16.76 -0.20
C GLY A 95 5.10 -15.68 0.83
N HIS A 96 5.56 -14.44 0.69
CA HIS A 96 5.32 -13.39 1.70
C HIS A 96 3.84 -13.10 1.90
N GLY A 97 3.03 -13.08 0.83
CA GLY A 97 1.58 -12.86 0.94
C GLY A 97 0.91 -13.86 1.87
N CYS A 98 1.12 -15.17 1.67
CA CYS A 98 0.54 -16.20 2.54
C CYS A 98 1.02 -16.08 4.00
N ARG A 99 2.30 -15.75 4.22
CA ARG A 99 2.82 -15.53 5.59
C ARG A 99 2.22 -14.28 6.22
N GLY A 100 2.04 -13.21 5.46
CA GLY A 100 1.38 -11.97 5.89
C GLY A 100 -0.06 -12.20 6.31
N ALA A 101 -0.81 -12.97 5.52
CA ALA A 101 -2.19 -13.34 5.81
C ALA A 101 -2.32 -14.20 7.08
N GLY A 102 -1.46 -15.21 7.24
CA GLY A 102 -1.44 -16.05 8.44
C GLY A 102 -1.11 -15.23 9.68
N TRP A 103 -0.07 -14.40 9.61
CA TRP A 103 0.31 -13.51 10.71
C TRP A 103 -0.79 -12.51 11.06
N PHE A 104 -1.46 -11.90 10.07
CA PHE A 104 -2.57 -10.97 10.34
C PHE A 104 -3.73 -11.68 11.04
N THR A 105 -4.09 -12.89 10.60
CA THR A 105 -5.16 -13.69 11.23
C THR A 105 -4.88 -13.92 12.72
N GLU A 106 -3.64 -14.22 13.08
CA GLU A 106 -3.21 -14.46 14.46
C GLU A 106 -3.12 -13.19 15.32
N ASN A 107 -2.91 -12.02 14.70
CA ASN A 107 -2.60 -10.77 15.39
C ASN A 107 -3.63 -9.67 15.14
N ALA A 108 -4.79 -10.00 14.56
CA ALA A 108 -5.74 -9.02 14.01
C ALA A 108 -6.16 -7.97 15.04
N GLU A 109 -6.52 -8.37 16.27
CA GLU A 109 -6.96 -7.43 17.31
C GLU A 109 -5.88 -6.40 17.65
N ASN A 110 -4.62 -6.86 17.81
CA ASN A 110 -3.51 -5.97 18.11
C ASN A 110 -3.20 -5.02 16.94
N VAL A 111 -3.19 -5.54 15.71
CA VAL A 111 -2.96 -4.73 14.51
C VAL A 111 -4.03 -3.65 14.37
N LEU A 112 -5.30 -4.01 14.50
CA LEU A 112 -6.42 -3.08 14.37
C LEU A 112 -6.38 -2.01 15.47
N ALA A 113 -6.07 -2.39 16.71
CA ALA A 113 -5.90 -1.44 17.80
C ALA A 113 -4.77 -0.44 17.55
N VAL A 114 -3.59 -0.90 17.13
CA VAL A 114 -2.43 -0.03 16.85
C VAL A 114 -2.69 0.90 15.66
N LEU A 115 -3.37 0.41 14.61
CA LEU A 115 -3.73 1.23 13.45
C LEU A 115 -4.98 2.10 13.68
N GLY A 116 -5.66 1.98 14.82
CA GLY A 116 -6.92 2.67 15.10
C GLY A 116 -8.02 2.31 14.10
N GLN A 117 -8.07 1.06 13.65
CA GLN A 117 -9.04 0.56 12.67
C GLN A 117 -10.11 -0.29 13.36
N ASP A 118 -11.34 -0.20 12.85
CA ASP A 118 -12.45 -1.04 13.26
C ASP A 118 -12.92 -1.85 12.04
N VAL A 119 -12.58 -3.13 12.05
CA VAL A 119 -12.84 -4.05 10.93
C VAL A 119 -13.63 -5.26 11.47
N PRO A 120 -14.86 -5.52 10.98
CA PRO A 120 -15.64 -6.70 11.36
C PRO A 120 -14.92 -8.01 11.03
N ALA A 121 -15.14 -9.06 11.83
CA ALA A 121 -14.46 -10.35 11.69
C ALA A 121 -14.51 -10.92 10.26
N ALA A 122 -15.67 -10.87 9.60
CA ALA A 122 -15.80 -11.34 8.21
C ALA A 122 -14.86 -10.61 7.24
N LEU A 123 -14.73 -9.28 7.38
CA LEU A 123 -13.83 -8.48 6.53
C LEU A 123 -12.36 -8.68 6.88
N ARG A 124 -12.03 -9.13 8.09
CA ARG A 124 -10.65 -9.51 8.45
C ARG A 124 -10.21 -10.74 7.66
N GLU A 125 -11.08 -11.74 7.51
CA GLU A 125 -10.81 -12.93 6.69
C GLU A 125 -10.62 -12.56 5.21
N GLU A 126 -11.44 -11.66 4.69
CA GLU A 126 -11.34 -11.18 3.30
C GLU A 126 -10.09 -10.33 3.06
N ALA A 127 -9.73 -9.47 4.03
CA ALA A 127 -8.46 -8.73 4.01
C ALA A 127 -7.25 -9.68 4.06
N ALA A 128 -7.29 -10.72 4.90
CA ALA A 128 -6.26 -11.76 4.94
C ALA A 128 -6.15 -12.48 3.59
N ALA A 129 -7.27 -12.81 2.95
CA ALA A 129 -7.27 -13.41 1.62
C ALA A 129 -6.68 -12.49 0.54
N ALA A 130 -6.97 -11.19 0.60
CA ALA A 130 -6.38 -10.20 -0.29
C ALA A 130 -4.86 -10.13 -0.10
N ILE A 131 -4.37 -10.07 1.15
CA ILE A 131 -2.93 -10.13 1.47
C ILE A 131 -2.31 -11.41 0.92
N ALA A 132 -2.96 -12.57 1.08
CA ALA A 132 -2.42 -13.86 0.63
C ALA A 132 -2.21 -13.94 -0.89
N ALA A 133 -2.97 -13.17 -1.67
CA ALA A 133 -2.98 -13.24 -3.11
C ALA A 133 -2.38 -12.01 -3.80
N HIS A 134 -2.07 -10.92 -3.07
CA HIS A 134 -1.75 -9.62 -3.68
C HIS A 134 -0.56 -9.67 -4.63
N ASN A 135 0.48 -10.46 -4.34
CA ASN A 135 1.69 -10.56 -5.16
C ASN A 135 1.58 -11.56 -6.32
N LEU A 136 0.51 -12.34 -6.39
CA LEU A 136 0.34 -13.39 -7.40
C LEU A 136 -0.37 -12.84 -8.65
N PRO A 137 0.01 -13.27 -9.86
CA PRO A 137 -0.85 -13.12 -11.04
C PRO A 137 -2.24 -13.74 -10.80
N TYR A 138 -3.29 -13.15 -11.38
CA TYR A 138 -4.67 -13.60 -11.15
C TYR A 138 -4.95 -15.02 -11.62
N ASP A 139 -4.29 -15.45 -12.70
CA ASP A 139 -4.38 -16.82 -13.24
C ASP A 139 -3.65 -17.84 -12.36
N ALA A 140 -2.66 -17.40 -11.59
CA ALA A 140 -1.89 -18.21 -10.65
C ALA A 140 -2.59 -18.46 -9.29
N PHE A 141 -3.81 -17.95 -9.07
CA PHE A 141 -4.55 -18.23 -7.85
C PHE A 141 -4.86 -19.72 -7.70
N SER A 142 -4.48 -20.30 -6.55
CA SER A 142 -4.92 -21.63 -6.15
C SER A 142 -6.46 -21.70 -6.07
N PRO A 143 -7.08 -22.91 -6.10
CA PRO A 143 -8.53 -23.04 -5.98
C PRO A 143 -9.11 -22.32 -4.75
N ALA A 144 -8.45 -22.46 -3.58
CA ALA A 144 -8.88 -21.80 -2.36
C ALA A 144 -8.79 -20.26 -2.44
N GLN A 145 -7.68 -19.73 -2.99
CA GLN A 145 -7.53 -18.29 -3.21
C GLN A 145 -8.55 -17.74 -4.22
N ARG A 146 -8.88 -18.52 -5.25
CA ARG A 146 -9.90 -18.14 -6.24
C ARG A 146 -11.29 -18.05 -5.62
N THR A 147 -11.66 -19.00 -4.77
CA THR A 147 -12.92 -18.95 -4.01
C THR A 147 -12.95 -17.77 -3.05
N ALA A 148 -11.85 -17.50 -2.33
CA ALA A 148 -11.78 -16.35 -1.43
C ALA A 148 -11.85 -15.01 -2.19
N TYR A 149 -11.13 -14.90 -3.30
CA TYR A 149 -11.17 -13.75 -4.21
C TYR A 149 -12.59 -13.47 -4.72
N GLN A 150 -13.35 -14.50 -5.08
CA GLN A 150 -14.73 -14.34 -5.56
C GLN A 150 -15.69 -13.75 -4.53
N ARG A 151 -15.40 -13.87 -3.23
CA ARG A 151 -16.22 -13.26 -2.16
C ARG A 151 -16.02 -11.76 -2.06
N ALA A 152 -14.77 -11.30 -2.18
CA ALA A 152 -14.40 -9.89 -2.03
C ALA A 152 -13.35 -9.48 -3.09
N PRO A 153 -13.71 -9.46 -4.39
CA PRO A 153 -12.74 -9.19 -5.45
C PRO A 153 -12.15 -7.78 -5.33
N HIS A 154 -12.98 -6.82 -4.91
CA HIS A 154 -12.60 -5.43 -4.72
C HIS A 154 -11.44 -5.25 -3.73
N LEU A 155 -11.37 -6.02 -2.62
CA LEU A 155 -10.24 -5.90 -1.69
C LEU A 155 -8.92 -6.34 -2.34
N THR A 156 -8.94 -7.44 -3.10
CA THR A 156 -7.73 -7.93 -3.78
C THR A 156 -7.32 -7.01 -4.93
N ASP A 157 -8.28 -6.60 -5.76
CA ASP A 157 -8.01 -5.79 -6.94
C ASP A 157 -7.50 -4.39 -6.55
N LEU A 158 -8.11 -3.77 -5.53
CA LEU A 158 -7.69 -2.46 -5.03
C LEU A 158 -6.38 -2.52 -4.25
N LEU A 159 -6.11 -3.60 -3.49
CA LEU A 159 -4.81 -3.77 -2.82
C LEU A 159 -3.68 -3.89 -3.85
N LYS A 160 -3.89 -4.70 -4.90
CA LYS A 160 -2.95 -4.80 -6.02
C LYS A 160 -2.73 -3.45 -6.72
N ALA A 161 -3.79 -2.68 -6.93
CA ALA A 161 -3.69 -1.36 -7.54
C ALA A 161 -2.90 -0.38 -6.65
N ALA A 162 -3.15 -0.38 -5.34
CA ALA A 162 -2.43 0.46 -4.38
C ALA A 162 -0.94 0.12 -4.32
N ASP A 163 -0.58 -1.18 -4.25
CA ASP A 163 0.83 -1.62 -4.27
C ASP A 163 1.50 -1.27 -5.61
N CYS A 164 0.78 -1.48 -6.73
CA CYS A 164 1.26 -1.10 -8.06
C CYS A 164 1.58 0.40 -8.14
N LEU A 165 0.71 1.27 -7.62
CA LEU A 165 0.90 2.72 -7.64
C LEU A 165 2.14 3.18 -6.87
N ASP A 166 2.53 2.51 -5.78
CA ASP A 166 3.72 2.88 -5.01
C ASP A 166 5.04 2.43 -5.67
N ARG A 167 4.99 1.80 -6.85
CA ARG A 167 6.18 1.30 -7.56
C ARG A 167 7.09 2.39 -8.12
N TYR A 168 6.66 3.66 -8.13
CA TYR A 168 7.56 4.78 -8.44
C TYR A 168 8.81 4.82 -7.55
N ARG A 169 8.75 4.20 -6.36
CA ARG A 169 9.92 4.04 -5.47
C ARG A 169 11.06 3.20 -6.06
N LEU A 170 10.78 2.43 -7.11
CA LEU A 170 11.74 1.48 -7.68
C LEU A 170 12.69 2.20 -8.65
N PRO A 171 14.00 1.84 -8.67
CA PRO A 171 15.03 2.63 -9.34
C PRO A 171 15.07 2.48 -10.87
N LEU A 172 14.10 1.79 -11.48
CA LEU A 172 14.06 1.56 -12.93
C LEU A 172 12.65 1.73 -13.48
N LYS A 173 12.49 2.48 -14.57
CA LYS A 173 11.19 2.79 -15.18
C LYS A 173 10.38 1.56 -15.58
N ARG A 174 11.03 0.48 -16.00
CA ARG A 174 10.34 -0.80 -16.31
C ARG A 174 9.64 -1.45 -15.12
N TRP A 175 9.93 -0.99 -13.90
CA TRP A 175 9.31 -1.46 -12.67
C TRP A 175 8.24 -0.52 -12.13
N TRP A 176 8.06 0.65 -12.74
CA TRP A 176 7.05 1.63 -12.37
C TRP A 176 5.64 1.10 -12.67
N PRO A 177 4.58 1.78 -12.17
CA PRO A 177 3.23 1.25 -12.29
C PRO A 177 2.87 0.87 -13.73
N ASP A 178 2.39 -0.36 -13.91
CA ASP A 178 1.83 -0.87 -15.16
C ASP A 178 0.38 -1.25 -14.90
N LEU A 179 -0.52 -0.40 -15.41
CA LEU A 179 -1.96 -0.54 -15.18
C LEU A 179 -2.57 -1.68 -16.01
N THR A 180 -1.87 -2.22 -17.02
CA THR A 180 -2.40 -3.27 -17.91
C THR A 180 -2.62 -4.60 -17.18
N HIS A 181 -1.99 -4.77 -16.01
CA HIS A 181 -2.15 -5.93 -15.15
C HIS A 181 -3.25 -5.77 -14.08
N LEU A 182 -3.91 -4.61 -14.00
CA LEU A 182 -4.95 -4.35 -13.01
C LEU A 182 -6.35 -4.67 -13.56
N ARG A 183 -7.26 -5.03 -12.66
CA ARG A 183 -8.68 -5.31 -12.98
C ARG A 183 -9.64 -4.19 -12.58
N VAL A 184 -9.09 -3.10 -12.07
CA VAL A 184 -9.82 -1.92 -11.60
C VAL A 184 -9.34 -0.69 -12.33
N THR A 185 -10.26 0.25 -12.55
CA THR A 185 -9.91 1.56 -13.07
C THR A 185 -9.11 2.33 -12.02
N VAL A 186 -7.98 2.88 -12.44
CA VAL A 186 -7.20 3.84 -11.66
C VAL A 186 -7.42 5.21 -12.30
N PRO A 187 -7.95 6.21 -11.57
CA PRO A 187 -8.09 7.56 -12.11
C PRO A 187 -6.72 8.18 -12.38
N ASP A 188 -6.60 8.90 -13.50
CA ASP A 188 -5.30 9.41 -13.99
C ASP A 188 -4.57 10.30 -12.97
N TRP A 189 -5.30 11.05 -12.13
CA TRP A 189 -4.74 11.90 -11.08
C TRP A 189 -3.99 11.13 -9.97
N LEU A 190 -4.26 9.83 -9.80
CA LEU A 190 -3.56 9.03 -8.79
C LEU A 190 -2.12 8.70 -9.17
N LEU A 191 -1.77 8.70 -10.47
CA LEU A 191 -0.39 8.47 -10.91
C LEU A 191 0.56 9.59 -10.43
N PRO A 192 0.33 10.88 -10.75
CA PRO A 192 1.16 11.96 -10.23
C PRO A 192 1.04 12.11 -8.70
N PHE A 193 -0.11 11.79 -8.10
CA PHE A 193 -0.23 11.78 -6.63
C PHE A 193 0.66 10.72 -5.98
N ALA A 194 0.66 9.48 -6.48
CA ALA A 194 1.49 8.40 -5.97
C ALA A 194 2.99 8.68 -6.13
N HIS A 195 3.38 9.23 -7.29
CA HIS A 195 4.75 9.69 -7.54
C HIS A 195 5.15 10.80 -6.55
N GLY A 196 4.29 11.80 -6.35
CA GLY A 196 4.50 12.85 -5.37
C GLY A 196 4.63 12.33 -3.93
N LEU A 197 3.82 11.33 -3.55
CA LEU A 197 3.92 10.71 -2.22
C LEU A 197 5.31 10.12 -1.98
N VAL A 198 5.87 9.40 -2.96
CA VAL A 198 7.23 8.86 -2.89
C VAL A 198 8.23 10.00 -2.70
N ILE A 199 8.17 11.04 -3.55
CA ILE A 199 9.12 12.15 -3.51
C ILE A 199 9.12 12.85 -2.16
N HIS A 200 7.96 13.33 -1.72
CA HIS A 200 7.87 14.15 -0.52
C HIS A 200 8.17 13.34 0.75
N SER A 201 7.68 12.10 0.84
CA SER A 201 7.92 11.26 2.02
C SER A 201 9.37 10.79 2.11
N GLU A 202 9.98 10.31 1.03
CA GLU A 202 11.36 9.85 1.04
C GLU A 202 12.34 11.02 1.24
N ARG A 203 12.05 12.21 0.69
CA ARG A 203 12.88 13.40 0.93
C ARG A 203 12.85 13.82 2.40
N ALA A 204 11.69 13.75 3.04
CA ALA A 204 11.60 13.99 4.48
C ALA A 204 12.36 12.91 5.30
N ARG A 205 12.26 11.63 4.90
CA ARG A 205 13.03 10.53 5.53
C ARG A 205 14.54 10.76 5.44
N LEU A 206 15.05 11.21 4.28
CA LEU A 206 16.47 11.54 4.10
C LEU A 206 16.94 12.68 5.00
N HIS A 207 16.04 13.57 5.42
CA HIS A 207 16.31 14.62 6.40
C HIS A 207 16.09 14.19 7.87
N GLY A 208 15.91 12.89 8.12
CA GLY A 208 15.79 12.34 9.47
C GLY A 208 14.38 12.37 10.07
N VAL A 209 13.35 12.72 9.28
CA VAL A 209 11.95 12.73 9.75
C VAL A 209 11.45 11.29 9.93
N GLY A 210 10.63 11.04 10.95
CA GLY A 210 9.99 9.74 11.18
C GLY A 210 8.97 9.37 10.07
N HIS A 211 8.66 8.08 9.89
CA HIS A 211 7.76 7.62 8.81
C HIS A 211 6.38 8.30 8.83
N ARG A 212 5.77 8.45 10.01
CA ARG A 212 4.47 9.11 10.17
C ARG A 212 4.52 10.55 9.70
N ASP A 213 5.41 11.34 10.28
CA ASP A 213 5.49 12.77 10.01
C ASP A 213 5.90 13.05 8.57
N ALA A 214 6.79 12.23 8.00
CA ALA A 214 7.19 12.31 6.60
C ALA A 214 6.00 12.08 5.65
N LEU A 215 5.17 11.06 5.92
CA LEU A 215 3.99 10.77 5.11
C LEU A 215 2.89 11.82 5.32
N THR A 216 2.64 12.25 6.55
CA THR A 216 1.70 13.33 6.85
C THR A 216 2.09 14.63 6.14
N HIS A 217 3.38 14.97 6.11
CA HIS A 217 3.89 16.11 5.35
C HIS A 217 3.63 15.96 3.84
N ALA A 218 3.89 14.78 3.28
CA ALA A 218 3.64 14.50 1.86
C ALA A 218 2.16 14.66 1.50
N VAL A 219 1.26 14.02 2.27
CA VAL A 219 -0.20 14.12 2.07
C VAL A 219 -0.66 15.58 2.17
N THR A 220 -0.19 16.31 3.18
CA THR A 220 -0.55 17.73 3.37
C THR A 220 -0.04 18.63 2.26
N THR A 221 1.08 18.27 1.61
CA THR A 221 1.64 19.04 0.50
C THR A 221 0.86 18.79 -0.80
N LEU A 222 0.43 17.56 -1.03
CA LEU A 222 -0.24 17.13 -2.28
C LEU A 222 -1.75 17.39 -2.28
N ALA A 223 -2.38 17.48 -1.11
CA ALA A 223 -3.82 17.74 -0.97
C ALA A 223 -4.16 19.25 -0.89
N ARG A 224 -3.25 20.12 -1.33
CA ARG A 224 -3.47 21.58 -1.44
C ARG A 224 -3.97 21.93 -2.83
#